data_AF-A0A2D7S1Z9-F1
#
_entry.id   AF-A0A2D7S1Z9-F1
#
_cell.length_a   1.000
_cell.length_b   1.000
_cell.length_c   1.000
_cell.angle_alpha   90.00
_cell.angle_beta   90.00
_cell.angle_gamma   90.00
#
_symmetry.space_group_name_H-M   'P 1'
#
loop_
_entity.id
_entity.type
_entity.pdbx_description
1 polymer ?
#
loop_
_entity_poly.entity_id
_entity_poly.type
_entity_poly.pdbx_seq_one_letter_code
_entity_poly.pdbx_strand_id
1 'polypeptide(L)'
;MNQWIEVRNGHRVYFNGKNGEGSVVKTESHGNYFMPARIGMRIKGVKKPIGKNEAFIMTNSKVQKVDKCERVVKIMLTRTFDGEEFAISESQFMQFFVCRDESNLGSF
;
A
#
# COMPACT_ATOMS: atom_id res chain seq x y z
N MET A 1 -21.15 5.04 -12.27
CA MET A 1 -20.09 6.06 -12.45
C MET A 1 -19.00 5.71 -11.45
N ASN A 2 -17.77 5.41 -11.89
CA ASN A 2 -16.69 5.10 -10.94
C ASN A 2 -16.19 6.43 -10.36
N GLN A 3 -16.52 6.69 -9.10
CA GLN A 3 -16.03 7.87 -8.38
C GLN A 3 -14.58 7.60 -7.96
N TRP A 4 -13.67 8.44 -8.44
CA TRP A 4 -12.28 8.41 -7.98
C TRP A 4 -12.21 9.08 -6.61
N ILE A 5 -11.61 8.40 -5.64
CA ILE A 5 -11.38 8.93 -4.30
C ILE A 5 -9.91 9.34 -4.21
N GLU A 6 -9.65 10.60 -3.88
CA GLU A 6 -8.31 11.07 -3.57
C GLU A 6 -7.89 10.54 -2.20
N VAL A 7 -6.77 9.82 -2.13
CA VAL A 7 -6.21 9.33 -0.87
C VAL A 7 -5.17 10.30 -0.35
N ARG A 8 -5.34 10.76 0.90
CA ARG A 8 -4.46 11.73 1.56
C ARG A 8 -3.81 11.14 2.80
N ASN A 9 -2.79 11.83 3.32
CA ASN A 9 -2.16 11.47 4.58
C ASN A 9 -3.23 11.41 5.69
N GLY A 10 -3.20 10.34 6.49
CA GLY A 10 -4.19 10.02 7.52
C GLY A 10 -5.33 9.11 7.04
N HIS A 11 -5.52 8.92 5.73
CA HIS A 11 -6.58 8.03 5.25
C HIS A 11 -6.28 6.57 5.56
N ARG A 12 -7.33 5.83 5.94
CA ARG A 12 -7.28 4.38 6.04
C ARG A 12 -7.53 3.74 4.69
N VAL A 13 -6.67 2.80 4.35
CA VAL A 13 -6.74 2.00 3.12
C VAL A 13 -6.66 0.53 3.46
N TYR A 14 -7.19 -0.30 2.57
CA TYR A 14 -7.39 -1.72 2.79
C TYR A 14 -6.71 -2.53 1.70
N PHE A 15 -6.01 -3.60 2.07
CA PHE A 15 -5.46 -4.53 1.10
C PHE A 15 -6.58 -5.28 0.39
N ASN A 16 -6.60 -5.17 -0.94
CA ASN A 16 -7.62 -5.71 -1.83
C ASN A 16 -7.18 -7.00 -2.56
N GLY A 17 -6.00 -7.52 -2.25
CA GLY A 17 -5.55 -8.83 -2.73
C GLY A 17 -6.11 -10.00 -1.90
N LYS A 18 -5.93 -11.22 -2.39
CA LYS A 18 -6.17 -12.43 -1.61
C LYS A 18 -5.07 -12.61 -0.55
N ASN A 19 -5.35 -13.44 0.46
CA ASN A 19 -4.35 -13.81 1.46
C ASN A 19 -3.09 -14.35 0.77
N GLY A 20 -1.94 -13.77 1.11
CA GLY A 20 -0.65 -14.18 0.54
C GLY A 20 -0.30 -13.58 -0.82
N GLU A 21 -1.16 -12.75 -1.43
CA GLU A 21 -0.83 -12.03 -2.68
C GLU A 21 0.09 -10.82 -2.47
N GLY A 22 0.33 -10.43 -1.22
CA GLY A 22 1.21 -9.32 -0.85
C GLY A 22 1.96 -9.59 0.45
N SER A 23 3.12 -8.97 0.61
CA SER A 23 3.91 -9.03 1.84
C SER A 23 4.64 -7.71 2.07
N VAL A 24 4.86 -7.37 3.34
CA VAL A 24 5.89 -6.41 3.73
C VAL A 24 7.21 -7.16 3.80
N VAL A 25 8.24 -6.65 3.11
CA VAL A 25 9.58 -7.23 3.10
C VAL A 25 10.54 -6.25 3.74
N LYS A 26 11.11 -6.66 4.88
CA LYS A 26 12.18 -5.93 5.55
C LYS A 26 13.52 -6.32 4.92
N THR A 27 14.11 -5.38 4.19
CA THR A 27 15.42 -5.54 3.57
C THR A 27 16.54 -5.16 4.55
N GLU A 28 17.72 -5.74 4.41
CA GLU A 28 18.86 -5.52 5.33
C GLU A 28 19.36 -4.07 5.30
N SER A 29 19.21 -3.35 4.19
CA SER A 29 19.88 -2.06 3.96
C SER A 29 19.01 -0.94 3.36
N HIS A 30 17.78 -1.24 2.92
CA HIS A 30 16.97 -0.28 2.16
C HIS A 30 15.62 0.02 2.80
N GLY A 31 15.28 -0.58 3.95
CA GLY A 31 14.00 -0.41 4.64
C GLY A 31 12.95 -1.45 4.26
N ASN A 32 11.69 -1.15 4.57
CA ASN A 32 10.55 -2.03 4.39
C ASN A 32 9.78 -1.68 3.10
N TYR A 33 9.44 -2.69 2.30
CA TYR A 33 8.75 -2.50 1.03
C TYR A 33 7.57 -3.46 0.87
N PHE A 34 6.55 -2.99 0.18
CA PHE A 34 5.51 -3.88 -0.35
C PHE A 34 6.09 -4.75 -1.47
N MET A 35 5.78 -6.03 -1.43
CA MET A 35 6.13 -6.99 -2.46
C MET A 35 4.91 -7.81 -2.86
N PRO A 36 4.45 -7.73 -4.12
CA PRO A 36 3.40 -8.61 -4.62
C PRO A 36 3.95 -10.04 -4.77
N ALA A 37 3.10 -11.04 -4.58
CA ALA A 37 3.44 -12.43 -4.85
C ALA A 37 3.39 -12.71 -6.36
N ARG A 38 4.52 -12.47 -7.04
CA ARG A 38 4.70 -12.79 -8.47
C ARG A 38 5.84 -13.79 -8.66
N ILE A 39 5.65 -14.72 -9.59
CA ILE A 39 6.68 -15.69 -9.97
C ILE A 39 7.94 -14.93 -10.45
N GLY A 40 9.11 -15.36 -9.98
CA GLY A 40 10.41 -14.80 -10.38
C GLY A 40 10.83 -13.51 -9.64
N MET A 41 9.92 -12.82 -8.94
CA MET A 41 10.30 -11.71 -8.07
C MET A 41 10.63 -12.24 -6.67
N ARG A 42 11.88 -12.04 -6.22
CA ARG A 42 12.32 -12.31 -4.84
C ARG A 42 13.26 -11.21 -4.36
N ILE A 43 12.81 -10.46 -3.38
CA ILE A 43 13.66 -9.53 -2.62
C ILE A 43 14.23 -10.29 -1.42
N LYS A 44 15.54 -10.16 -1.17
CA LYS A 44 16.18 -10.72 0.03
C LYS A 44 15.72 -9.91 1.26
N GLY A 45 15.19 -10.60 2.25
CA GLY A 45 14.68 -9.98 3.47
C GLY A 45 13.71 -10.85 4.24
N VAL A 46 13.31 -10.37 5.41
CA VAL A 46 12.28 -11.01 6.23
C VAL A 46 10.91 -10.62 5.68
N LYS A 47 10.09 -11.61 5.35
CA LYS A 47 8.75 -11.40 4.78
C LYS A 47 7.68 -11.53 5.84
N LYS A 48 6.74 -10.58 5.82
CA LYS A 48 5.53 -10.60 6.63
C LYS A 48 4.32 -10.56 5.69
N PRO A 49 3.51 -11.63 5.62
CA PRO A 49 2.36 -11.66 4.73
C PRO A 49 1.30 -10.64 5.14
N ILE A 50 0.58 -10.13 4.14
CA ILE A 50 -0.56 -9.24 4.31
C ILE A 50 -1.85 -10.04 4.11
N GLY A 51 -2.79 -9.89 5.04
CA GLY A 51 -4.11 -10.49 4.97
C GLY A 51 -5.06 -9.71 4.06
N LYS A 52 -6.06 -10.40 3.50
CA LYS A 52 -7.17 -9.77 2.79
C LYS A 52 -7.91 -8.81 3.71
N ASN A 53 -8.26 -7.62 3.20
CA ASN A 53 -8.91 -6.53 3.93
C ASN A 53 -8.11 -6.00 5.13
N GLU A 54 -6.82 -6.32 5.23
CA GLU A 54 -5.98 -5.76 6.27
C GLU A 54 -5.86 -4.24 6.08
N ALA A 55 -5.91 -3.50 7.19
CA ALA A 55 -5.97 -2.05 7.20
C ALA A 55 -4.59 -1.41 7.37
N PHE A 56 -4.43 -0.26 6.73
CA PHE A 56 -3.21 0.54 6.73
C PHE A 56 -3.56 2.01 6.75
N ILE A 57 -2.68 2.85 7.27
CA ILE A 57 -2.80 4.31 7.21
C ILE A 57 -1.82 4.82 6.17
N MET A 58 -2.29 5.62 5.21
CA MET A 58 -1.39 6.37 4.33
C MET A 58 -0.77 7.51 5.13
N THR A 59 0.55 7.51 5.28
CA THR A 59 1.24 8.50 6.12
C THR A 59 1.98 9.56 5.31
N ASN A 60 2.47 9.21 4.12
CA ASN A 60 3.19 10.15 3.27
C ASN A 60 3.17 9.73 1.79
N SER A 61 3.43 10.68 0.89
CA SER A 61 3.78 10.41 -0.50
C SER A 61 4.88 11.35 -0.97
N LYS A 62 5.80 10.84 -1.80
CA LYS A 62 6.91 11.61 -2.36
C LYS A 62 7.13 11.26 -3.82
N VAL A 63 7.14 12.27 -4.68
CA VAL A 63 7.59 12.12 -6.07
C VAL A 63 9.10 11.88 -6.07
N GLN A 64 9.53 10.75 -6.64
CA GLN A 64 10.94 10.36 -6.72
C GLN A 64 11.57 10.74 -8.05
N LYS A 65 10.82 10.58 -9.14
CA LYS A 65 11.27 10.89 -10.49
C LYS A 65 10.09 11.40 -11.30
N VAL A 66 10.34 12.39 -12.15
CA VAL A 66 9.43 12.81 -13.21
C VAL A 66 10.21 12.71 -14.52
N ASP A 67 9.71 11.92 -15.44
CA ASP A 67 10.10 11.90 -16.85
C ASP A 67 8.92 12.43 -17.68
N LYS A 68 9.18 12.88 -18.91
CA LYS A 68 8.24 13.65 -19.75
C LYS A 68 6.79 13.12 -19.76
N CYS A 69 6.60 11.81 -19.63
CA CYS A 69 5.28 11.16 -19.61
C CYS A 69 5.00 10.33 -18.35
N GLU A 70 5.96 10.14 -17.45
CA GLU A 70 5.83 9.22 -16.32
C GLU A 70 6.36 9.82 -15.03
N ARG A 71 5.59 9.67 -13.95
CA ARG A 71 6.05 9.97 -12.59
C ARG A 71 6.20 8.69 -11.79
N VAL A 72 7.23 8.63 -10.97
CA VAL A 72 7.41 7.58 -9.98
C VAL A 72 7.14 8.19 -8.62
N VAL A 73 6.04 7.78 -7.99
CA VAL A 73 5.66 8.22 -6.65
C VAL A 73 5.83 7.07 -5.66
N LYS A 74 6.54 7.36 -4.57
CA LYS A 74 6.68 6.49 -3.40
C LYS A 74 5.63 6.88 -2.38
N ILE A 75 4.78 5.94 -2.01
CA ILE A 75 3.75 6.10 -0.98
C ILE A 75 4.22 5.33 0.26
N MET A 76 4.04 5.92 1.43
CA MET A 76 4.35 5.34 2.72
C MET A 76 3.05 4.93 3.41
N LEU A 77 2.99 3.67 3.84
CA LEU A 77 1.86 3.10 4.58
C LEU A 77 2.35 2.59 5.94
N THR A 78 1.52 2.76 6.95
CA THR A 78 1.72 2.17 8.29
C THR A 78 0.66 1.11 8.53
N ARG A 79 1.11 -0.11 8.83
CA ARG A 79 0.24 -1.26 9.16
C ARG A 79 -0.43 -1.02 10.50
N THR A 80 -1.76 -1.14 10.57
CA THR A 80 -2.50 -0.82 11.81
C THR A 80 -2.31 -1.86 12.91
N PHE A 81 -1.95 -3.08 12.56
CA PHE A 81 -1.82 -4.19 13.52
C PHE A 81 -0.54 -4.12 14.37
N ASP A 82 0.60 -3.84 13.75
CA ASP A 82 1.93 -3.87 14.40
C ASP A 82 2.71 -2.55 14.28
N GLY A 83 2.11 -1.52 13.68
CA GLY A 83 2.76 -0.22 13.46
C GLY A 83 3.86 -0.23 12.40
N GLU A 84 4.03 -1.33 11.67
CA GLU A 84 5.12 -1.43 10.70
C GLU A 84 4.90 -0.50 9.50
N GLU A 85 5.88 0.37 9.26
CA GLU A 85 5.89 1.25 8.11
C GLU A 85 6.56 0.56 6.92
N PHE A 86 6.03 0.78 5.72
CA PHE A 86 6.64 0.34 4.48
C PHE A 86 6.32 1.25 3.31
N ALA A 87 7.16 1.15 2.28
CA ALA A 87 7.00 1.88 1.04
C ALA A 87 6.34 1.04 -0.06
N ILE A 88 5.55 1.68 -0.90
CA ILE A 88 4.92 1.09 -2.09
C ILE A 88 4.93 2.10 -3.25
N SER A 89 5.01 1.63 -4.50
CA SER A 89 4.84 2.51 -5.67
C SER A 89 3.38 2.86 -5.89
N GLU A 90 3.10 4.02 -6.49
CA GLU A 90 1.73 4.43 -6.88
C GLU A 90 1.00 3.36 -7.71
N SER A 91 1.68 2.74 -8.68
CA SER A 91 1.09 1.68 -9.52
C SER A 91 0.66 0.44 -8.72
N GLN A 92 1.49 -0.01 -7.77
CA GLN A 92 1.16 -1.14 -6.90
C GLN A 92 0.08 -0.75 -5.90
N PHE A 93 0.12 0.48 -5.39
CA PHE A 93 -0.89 1.01 -4.48
C PHE A 93 -2.27 1.00 -5.12
N MET A 94 -2.42 1.57 -6.33
CA MET A 94 -3.69 1.56 -7.05
C MET A 94 -4.19 0.15 -7.42
N GLN A 95 -3.27 -0.80 -7.59
CA GLN A 95 -3.62 -2.19 -7.89
C GLN A 95 -4.10 -2.97 -6.65
N PHE A 96 -3.42 -2.80 -5.51
CA PHE A 96 -3.55 -3.68 -4.35
C PHE A 96 -4.26 -3.05 -3.16
N PHE A 97 -4.50 -1.74 -3.17
CA PHE A 97 -5.12 -1.04 -2.05
C PHE A 97 -6.35 -0.26 -2.51
N VAL A 98 -7.35 -0.26 -1.64
CA VAL A 98 -8.59 0.50 -1.85
C VAL A 98 -8.85 1.39 -0.64
N CYS A 99 -9.31 2.62 -0.91
CA CYS A 99 -9.92 3.46 0.11
C CYS A 99 -11.42 3.17 0.10
N ARG A 100 -12.01 2.96 1.27
CA ARG A 100 -13.46 2.86 1.44
C ARG A 100 -13.92 4.12 2.14
N ASP A 101 -15.03 4.68 1.69
CA ASP A 101 -15.68 5.78 2.41
C ASP A 101 -16.25 5.18 3.71
N GLU A 102 -15.69 5.56 4.86
CA GLU A 102 -16.24 5.16 6.17
C GLU A 102 -17.43 6.07 6.58
N SER A 103 -17.84 6.97 5.68
CA SER A 103 -19.00 7.84 5.83
C SER A 103 -20.31 7.05 5.65
N ASN A 104 -20.78 6.40 6.70
CA ASN A 104 -22.20 6.05 6.89
C ASN A 104 -22.56 6.10 8.38
N LEU A 105 -22.45 7.29 8.98
CA LEU A 105 -23.32 7.65 10.09
C LEU A 105 -24.72 7.92 9.52
N GLY A 106 -25.56 6.88 9.46
CA GLY A 106 -27.02 7.01 9.33
C GLY A 106 -27.67 6.30 8.15
N SER A 107 -28.12 5.07 8.38
CA SER A 107 -29.34 4.53 7.76
C SER A 107 -29.94 3.54 8.75
N PHE A 108 -30.71 4.06 9.71
CA PHE A 108 -31.69 3.27 10.46
C PHE A 108 -32.96 3.14 9.62
#